data_AF-A0A969F362-F1
#
_entry.id   AF-A0A969F362-F1
#
_cell.length_a   1.000
_cell.length_b   1.000
_cell.length_c   1.000
_cell.angle_alpha   90.00
_cell.angle_beta   90.00
_cell.angle_gamma   90.00
#
_symmetry.space_group_name_H-M   'P 1'
#
loop_
_entity.id
_entity.type
_entity.pdbx_description
1 polymer ?
#
loop_
_entity_poly.entity_id
_entity_poly.type
_entity_poly.pdbx_seq_one_letter_code
_entity_poly.pdbx_strand_id
1 'polypeptide(L)' 'MSNIRHHPKDLTLAAYAAGNLDEARGVVIATHLALCAECRLAVGDYEAVGGACLEAIEPIARALLGLKPG' A
#
# COMPACT_ATOMS: atom_id res chain seq x y z
N MET A 1 -13.15 -20.92 -3.87
CA MET A 1 -11.86 -20.20 -3.91
C MET A 1 -10.96 -20.76 -2.82
N SER A 2 -9.75 -21.12 -3.22
CA SER A 2 -8.80 -22.00 -2.53
C SER A 2 -8.48 -21.53 -1.11
N ASN A 3 -8.56 -22.44 -0.12
CA ASN A 3 -8.33 -22.17 1.29
C ASN A 3 -6.81 -21.99 1.56
N ILE A 4 -6.27 -20.81 1.23
CA ILE A 4 -4.92 -20.40 1.61
C ILE A 4 -4.91 -20.27 3.13
N ARG A 5 -4.03 -21.01 3.82
CA ARG A 5 -3.92 -21.02 5.30
C ARG A 5 -2.68 -20.31 5.81
N HIS A 6 -1.79 -19.91 4.89
CA HIS A 6 -0.54 -19.24 5.20
C HIS A 6 -0.48 -17.95 4.43
N HIS A 7 -0.49 -16.85 5.18
CA HIS A 7 -0.46 -15.50 4.67
C HIS A 7 0.89 -14.87 5.02
N PRO A 8 1.40 -13.96 4.20
CA PRO A 8 2.47 -13.06 4.61
C PRO A 8 2.05 -12.31 5.88
N LYS A 9 3.03 -12.00 6.73
CA LYS A 9 2.78 -11.23 7.96
C LYS A 9 2.28 -9.82 7.59
N ASP A 10 1.44 -9.24 8.45
CA ASP A 10 0.91 -7.89 8.29
C ASP A 10 1.98 -6.84 7.96
N LEU A 11 3.10 -6.84 8.70
CA LEU A 11 4.21 -5.92 8.44
C LEU A 11 4.86 -6.12 7.06
N THR A 12 4.84 -7.34 6.52
CA THR A 12 5.31 -7.62 5.16
C THR A 12 4.34 -7.10 4.11
N LEU A 13 3.03 -7.24 4.34
CA LEU A 13 2.00 -6.68 3.47
C LEU A 13 2.01 -5.15 3.48
N ALA A 14 2.17 -4.54 4.66
CA ALA A 14 2.32 -3.08 4.80
C ALA A 14 3.62 -2.58 4.14
N ALA A 15 4.73 -3.30 4.28
CA ALA A 15 5.98 -2.95 3.60
C ALA A 15 5.86 -3.07 2.07
N TYR A 16 5.09 -4.04 1.57
CA TYR A 16 4.76 -4.14 0.16
C TYR A 16 3.93 -2.93 -0.31
N ALA A 17 2.85 -2.60 0.41
CA ALA A 17 1.99 -1.45 0.11
C ALA A 17 2.77 -0.12 0.11
N ALA A 18 3.73 0.03 1.02
CA ALA A 18 4.60 1.20 1.11
C ALA A 18 5.75 1.21 0.07
N GLY A 19 5.88 0.19 -0.78
CA GLY A 19 6.97 0.09 -1.75
C GLY A 19 8.36 -0.11 -1.13
N ASN A 20 8.43 -0.66 0.09
CA ASN A 20 9.64 -0.74 0.92
C ASN A 20 10.21 -2.17 1.03
N LEU A 21 9.94 -3.03 0.04
CA LEU A 21 10.55 -4.36 -0.09
C LEU A 21 11.61 -4.34 -1.20
N ASP A 22 12.61 -5.21 -1.09
CA ASP A 22 13.45 -5.50 -2.25
C ASP A 22 12.65 -6.20 -3.36
N GLU A 23 13.17 -6.14 -4.58
CA GLU A 23 12.51 -6.61 -5.78
C GLU A 23 12.10 -8.09 -5.68
N ALA A 24 12.98 -8.95 -5.18
CA ALA A 24 12.71 -10.38 -5.05
C ALA A 24 11.51 -10.64 -4.12
N ARG A 25 11.48 -9.97 -2.95
CA ARG A 25 10.34 -10.06 -2.03
C ARG A 25 9.08 -9.43 -2.63
N GLY A 26 9.21 -8.32 -3.34
CA GLY A 26 8.11 -7.65 -4.04
C GLY A 26 7.39 -8.60 -5.01
N VAL A 27 8.13 -9.30 -5.87
CA VAL A 27 7.56 -10.25 -6.85
C VAL A 27 6.84 -11.41 -6.18
N VAL A 28 7.39 -11.95 -5.08
CA VAL A 28 6.75 -13.04 -4.31
C VAL A 28 5.41 -12.58 -3.73
N ILE A 29 5.38 -11.39 -3.11
CA ILE A 29 4.14 -10.85 -2.54
C ILE A 29 3.13 -10.55 -3.65
N ALA A 30 3.53 -9.90 -4.75
CA ALA A 30 2.65 -9.65 -5.89
C ALA A 30 2.01 -10.94 -6.44
N THR A 31 2.78 -12.02 -6.54
CA THR A 31 2.28 -13.34 -6.96
C THR A 31 1.27 -13.90 -5.96
N HIS A 32 1.52 -13.78 -4.65
CA HIS A 32 0.56 -14.19 -3.62
C HIS A 32 -0.73 -13.37 -3.72
N LEU A 33 -0.61 -12.05 -3.89
CA LEU A 33 -1.75 -11.16 -4.06
C LEU A 33 -2.57 -11.52 -5.31
N ALA A 34 -1.98 -12.04 -6.38
CA ALA A 34 -2.76 -12.51 -7.53
C ALA A 34 -3.70 -13.69 -7.18
N LEU A 35 -3.36 -14.49 -6.16
CA LEU A 35 -4.08 -15.70 -5.78
C LEU A 35 -4.94 -15.54 -4.51
N CYS A 36 -4.62 -14.60 -3.63
CA CYS A 36 -5.26 -14.44 -2.33
C CYS A 36 -6.09 -13.14 -2.24
N ALA A 37 -7.42 -13.27 -2.18
CA ALA A 37 -8.31 -12.12 -2.03
C ALA A 37 -8.17 -11.42 -0.67
N GLU A 38 -7.92 -12.17 0.41
CA GLU A 38 -7.74 -11.63 1.76
C GLU A 38 -6.51 -10.73 1.84
N CYS A 39 -5.36 -11.18 1.35
CA CYS A 39 -4.16 -10.35 1.36
C CYS A 39 -4.26 -9.15 0.40
N ARG A 40 -5.04 -9.25 -0.69
CA ARG A 40 -5.36 -8.07 -1.53
C ARG A 40 -6.15 -7.03 -0.78
N LEU A 41 -7.14 -7.45 0.01
CA LEU A 41 -7.93 -6.52 0.84
C LEU A 41 -7.03 -5.84 1.88
N ALA A 42 -6.20 -6.61 2.59
CA ALA A 42 -5.28 -6.06 3.58
C ALA A 42 -4.27 -5.05 2.96
N VAL A 43 -3.72 -5.34 1.78
CA VAL A 43 -2.85 -4.39 1.07
C VAL A 43 -3.61 -3.13 0.69
N GLY A 44 -4.85 -3.26 0.19
CA GLY A 44 -5.71 -2.12 -0.12
C GLY A 44 -6.00 -1.24 1.11
N ASP A 45 -6.19 -1.83 2.28
CA ASP A 45 -6.36 -1.07 3.53
C ASP A 45 -5.10 -0.25 3.89
N TYR A 46 -3.90 -0.84 3.73
CA TYR A 46 -2.64 -0.11 3.93
C TYR A 46 -2.41 0.98 2.89
N GLU A 47 -2.75 0.72 1.63
CA GLU A 47 -2.70 1.72 0.55
C GLU A 47 -3.65 2.89 0.83
N ALA A 48 -4.85 2.63 1.37
CA ALA A 48 -5.80 3.68 1.76
C ALA A 48 -5.24 4.58 2.87
N VAL A 49 -4.56 4.00 3.87
CA VAL A 49 -3.84 4.78 4.90
C VAL A 49 -2.74 5.63 4.25
N GLY A 50 -1.97 5.06 3.32
CA GLY A 50 -0.98 5.81 2.53
C GLY A 50 -1.61 6.96 1.76
N GLY A 51 -2.77 6.74 1.14
CA GLY A 51 -3.57 7.77 0.46
C GLY A 51 -3.97 8.91 1.39
N ALA A 52 -4.49 8.60 2.58
CA ALA A 52 -4.83 9.62 3.57
C ALA A 52 -3.60 10.43 4.04
N CYS A 53 -2.45 9.77 4.20
CA CYS A 53 -1.19 10.45 4.50
C CYS A 53 -0.77 11.39 3.35
N LEU A 54 -0.92 10.96 2.09
CA LEU A 54 -0.63 11.79 0.92
C LEU A 54 -1.56 13.00 0.81
N GLU A 55 -2.85 12.83 1.10
CA GLU A 55 -3.83 13.93 1.12
C GLU A 55 -3.52 15.00 2.17
N ALA A 56 -2.89 14.60 3.28
CA ALA A 56 -2.43 15.52 4.32
C ALA A 56 -1.16 16.30 3.96
N ILE A 57 -0.46 15.95 2.87
CA ILE A 57 0.72 16.68 2.39
C ILE A 57 0.28 17.89 1.58
N GLU A 58 0.77 19.07 1.95
CA GLU A 58 0.56 20.30 1.19
C GLU A 58 1.26 20.21 -0.19
N PRO A 59 0.52 20.26 -1.32
CA PRO A 59 1.15 20.19 -2.63
C PRO A 59 2.11 21.35 -2.87
N ILE A 60 3.30 21.06 -3.38
CA ILE A 60 4.35 22.07 -3.64
C ILE A 60 3.82 23.23 -4.48
N ALA A 61 3.00 22.95 -5.50
CA ALA A 61 2.41 24.00 -6.34
C ALA A 61 1.58 25.00 -5.52
N ARG A 62 0.82 24.53 -4.53
CA ARG A 62 0.00 25.36 -3.65
C ARG A 62 0.87 26.14 -2.66
N ALA A 63 1.90 25.51 -2.09
CA ALA A 63 2.87 26.17 -1.22
C ALA A 63 3.61 27.32 -1.94
N LEU A 64 4.04 27.12 -3.18
CA LEU A 64 4.77 28.13 -3.96
C LEU A 64 3.89 29.28 -4.47
N LEU A 65 2.60 28.99 -4.76
CA LEU A 65 1.66 29.98 -5.29
C LEU A 65 0.84 30.68 -4.19
N GLY A 66 1.02 30.32 -2.92
CA GLY A 66 0.27 30.88 -1.80
C GLY A 66 -1.24 30.64 -1.87
N LEU A 67 -1.67 29.56 -2.53
CA LEU A 67 -3.09 29.23 -2.65
C LEU A 67 -3.59 28.65 -1.31
N LYS A 68 -4.77 29.09 -0.84
CA LYS A 68 -5.35 28.55 0.39
C LYS A 68 -5.93 27.15 0.15
N PRO A 69 -5.98 26.28 1.18
CA PRO A 69 -6.74 25.04 1.10
C PRO A 69 -8.24 25.36 0.85
N GLY A 70 -8.85 24.54 -0.01
CA GLY A 70 -10.30 24.52 -0.26
C GLY A 70 -11.02 23.56 0.67
#